data_AF-A0A3D5L2T4-F1
#
_entry.id   AF-A0A3D5L2T4-F1
#
_cell.length_a   1.000
_cell.length_b   1.000
_cell.length_c   1.000
_cell.angle_alpha   90.00
_cell.angle_beta   90.00
_cell.angle_gamma   90.00
#
_symmetry.space_group_name_H-M   'P 1'
#
loop_
_entity.id
_entity.type
_entity.pdbx_description
1 polymer ?
#
loop_
_entity_poly.entity_id
_entity_poly.type
_entity_poly.pdbx_seq_one_letter_code
_entity_poly.pdbx_strand_id
1 'polypeptide(L)' 'MCSVIDEYIQIGADKSTVEIMANIMQKRHLTYDETADLIGLSGSDRERYRSDVVKAVQEGVQS' A
#
# COMPACT_ATOMS: atom_id res chain seq x y z
N MET A 1 6.30 -19.25 -10.16
CA MET A 1 7.01 -18.02 -9.75
C MET A 1 5.92 -17.09 -9.22
N CYS A 2 5.54 -17.25 -7.95
CA CYS A 2 4.47 -16.46 -7.34
C CYS A 2 5.09 -15.13 -6.90
N SER A 3 4.67 -14.06 -7.57
CA SER A 3 5.01 -12.70 -7.21
C SER A 3 4.52 -12.45 -5.79
N VAL A 4 5.38 -11.87 -4.95
CA VAL A 4 5.11 -11.43 -3.56
C VAL A 4 3.83 -10.59 -3.40
N ILE A 5 3.21 -10.18 -4.51
CA ILE A 5 1.97 -9.42 -4.62
C ILE A 5 0.75 -10.33 -4.37
N ASP A 6 0.79 -11.60 -4.80
CA ASP A 6 -0.35 -12.53 -4.68
C ASP A 6 -0.67 -12.89 -3.22
N GLU A 7 0.34 -12.82 -2.34
CA GLU A 7 0.20 -13.18 -0.93
C GLU A 7 -0.47 -12.06 -0.10
N TYR A 8 -0.33 -10.80 -0.52
CA TYR A 8 -0.93 -9.66 0.19
C TYR A 8 -2.39 -9.41 -0.18
N ILE A 9 -2.83 -9.82 -1.38
CA ILE A 9 -4.21 -9.59 -1.87
C ILE A 9 -5.25 -10.44 -1.12
N GLN A 10 -4.85 -11.52 -0.43
CA GLN A 10 -5.77 -12.41 0.29
C GLN A 10 -6.16 -11.97 1.71
N ILE A 11 -5.58 -10.89 2.27
CA ILE A 11 -5.79 -10.52 3.67
C ILE A 11 -6.67 -9.25 3.78
N GLY A 12 -7.96 -9.44 4.07
CA GLY A 12 -8.89 -8.51 4.75
C GLY A 12 -8.81 -7.00 4.46
N ALA A 13 -9.66 -6.51 3.55
CA ALA A 13 -9.53 -5.28 2.76
C ALA A 13 -9.57 -3.89 3.43
N ASP A 14 -9.70 -3.68 4.75
CA ASP A 14 -9.89 -2.30 5.27
C ASP A 14 -8.78 -1.75 6.19
N LYS A 15 -8.12 -2.60 6.99
CA LYS A 15 -6.91 -2.20 7.75
C LYS A 15 -5.61 -2.63 7.05
N SER A 16 -5.73 -3.69 6.25
CA SER A 16 -4.65 -4.32 5.50
C SER A 16 -4.16 -3.47 4.34
N THR A 17 -5.04 -2.78 3.62
CA THR A 17 -4.66 -2.03 2.40
C THR A 17 -3.66 -0.92 2.69
N VAL A 18 -3.86 -0.14 3.77
CA VAL A 18 -2.94 0.94 4.16
C VAL A 18 -1.58 0.39 4.53
N GLU A 19 -1.53 -0.67 5.35
CA GLU A 19 -0.29 -1.32 5.78
C GLU A 19 0.42 -2.03 4.62
N ILE A 20 -0.31 -2.68 3.71
CA ILE A 20 0.22 -3.31 2.50
C ILE A 20 0.86 -2.25 1.62
N MET A 21 0.16 -1.16 1.34
CA MET A 21 0.69 -0.08 0.52
C MET A 21 1.92 0.55 1.15
N ALA A 22 1.88 0.85 2.45
CA ALA A 22 3.03 1.41 3.15
C ALA A 22 4.24 0.48 3.11
N ASN A 23 4.04 -0.82 3.33
CA ASN A 23 5.10 -1.83 3.23
C ASN A 23 5.68 -1.93 1.82
N ILE A 24 4.83 -1.92 0.78
CA ILE A 24 5.29 -1.97 -0.61
C ILE A 24 6.09 -0.72 -0.96
N MET A 25 5.59 0.47 -0.60
CA MET A 25 6.27 1.75 -0.80
C MET A 25 7.64 1.75 -0.14
N GLN A 26 7.74 1.30 1.12
CA GLN A 26 9.00 1.25 1.86
C GLN A 26 9.98 0.21 1.30
N LYS A 27 9.52 -1.03 1.02
CA LYS A 27 10.40 -2.13 0.56
C LYS A 27 10.87 -1.96 -0.87
N ARG A 28 10.04 -1.38 -1.74
CA ARG A 28 10.32 -1.22 -3.17
C ARG A 28 10.71 0.21 -3.55
N HIS A 29 10.76 1.12 -2.59
CA HIS A 29 11.01 2.55 -2.81
C HIS A 29 10.08 3.16 -3.86
N LEU A 30 8.81 2.72 -3.86
CA LEU A 30 7.79 3.18 -4.78
C LEU A 30 7.00 4.34 -4.19
N THR A 31 6.50 5.20 -5.06
CA THR A 31 5.55 6.26 -4.70
C THR A 31 4.17 5.67 -4.41
N TYR A 32 3.31 6.50 -3.82
CA TYR A 32 1.92 6.13 -3.57
C TYR A 32 1.19 5.76 -4.86
N ASP A 33 1.33 6.60 -5.90
CA ASP A 33 0.62 6.42 -7.16
C ASP A 33 1.08 5.15 -7.88
N GLU A 34 2.39 4.87 -7.91
CA GLU A 34 2.94 3.61 -8.44
C GLU A 34 2.46 2.38 -7.66
N THR A 35 2.37 2.49 -6.34
CA THR A 35 1.88 1.39 -5.49
C THR A 35 0.39 1.16 -5.69
N ALA A 36 -0.40 2.22 -5.83
CA ALA A 36 -1.82 2.15 -6.12
C ALA A 36 -2.10 1.54 -7.51
N ASP A 37 -1.29 1.88 -8.51
CA ASP A 37 -1.33 1.23 -9.82
C ASP A 37 -0.97 -0.25 -9.71
N LEU A 38 0.06 -0.59 -8.95
CA LEU A 38 0.55 -1.96 -8.77
C LEU A 38 -0.50 -2.90 -8.16
N ILE A 39 -1.24 -2.42 -7.16
CA ILE A 39 -2.28 -3.23 -6.48
C ILE A 39 -3.67 -3.05 -7.11
N GLY A 40 -3.79 -2.24 -8.17
CA GLY A 40 -5.04 -2.04 -8.89
C GLY A 40 -6.11 -1.27 -8.11
N LEU A 41 -5.72 -0.30 -7.27
CA LEU A 41 -6.68 0.51 -6.52
C LEU A 41 -7.55 1.37 -7.46
N SER A 42 -8.85 1.35 -7.21
CA SER A 42 -9.82 2.22 -7.87
C SER A 42 -9.55 3.69 -7.54
N GLY A 43 -9.97 4.61 -8.41
CA GLY A 43 -9.77 6.05 -8.19
C GLY A 43 -10.37 6.56 -6.86
N SER A 44 -11.55 6.06 -6.49
CA SER A 44 -12.20 6.38 -5.20
C SER A 44 -11.40 5.88 -4.01
N ASP A 45 -10.82 4.68 -4.10
CA ASP A 45 -10.03 4.12 -3.01
C ASP A 45 -8.67 4.82 -2.90
N ARG A 46 -8.11 5.27 -4.02
CA ARG A 46 -6.89 6.08 -4.02
C ARG A 46 -7.07 7.35 -3.22
N GLU A 47 -8.17 8.07 -3.41
CA GLU A 47 -8.43 9.28 -2.64
C GLU A 47 -8.68 8.97 -1.16
N ARG A 48 -9.42 7.89 -0.89
CA ARG A 48 -9.75 7.44 0.47
C ARG A 48 -8.50 7.08 1.28
N TYR A 49 -7.56 6.34 0.70
CA TYR A 49 -6.40 5.79 1.44
C TYR A 49 -5.13 6.66 1.35
N ARG A 50 -5.08 7.69 0.50
CA ARG A 50 -3.84 8.49 0.27
C ARG A 50 -3.29 9.09 1.55
N SER A 51 -4.15 9.74 2.33
CA SER A 51 -3.73 10.39 3.58
C SER A 51 -3.17 9.38 4.59
N ASP A 52 -3.87 8.25 4.76
CA ASP A 52 -3.52 7.24 5.76
C ASP A 52 -2.24 6.48 5.38
N VAL A 53 -2.05 6.16 4.09
CA VAL A 53 -0.83 5.49 3.60
C VAL A 53 0.38 6.40 3.71
N VAL A 54 0.27 7.66 3.31
CA VAL A 54 1.38 8.61 3.43
C VAL A 54 1.78 8.78 4.89
N LYS A 55 0.81 8.89 5.79
CA LYS A 55 1.06 8.98 7.24
C LYS A 55 1.73 7.72 7.78
N ALA A 56 1.23 6.53 7.41
CA ALA A 56 1.81 5.26 7.84
C ALA A 56 3.27 5.08 7.37
N VAL A 57 3.59 5.49 6.14
CA VAL A 57 4.97 5.47 5.62
C VAL A 57 5.87 6.42 6.41
N GLN A 58 5.39 7.62 6.76
CA GLN A 58 6.15 8.60 7.55
C GLN A 58 6.39 8.14 8.98
N GLU A 59 5.39 7.56 9.65
CA GLU A 59 5.49 7.07 11.02
C GLU A 59 6.34 5.78 11.12
N GLY A 60 6.27 4.90 10.12
CA GLY A 60 7.06 3.67 10.05
C GLY A 60 8.56 3.86 9.80
N VAL A 61 9.02 5.07 9.45
CA VAL A 61 10.44 5.39 9.25
C VAL A 61 11.16 5.70 10.58
N GLN A 62 10.45 5.82 11.70
CA GLN A 62 11.02 6.20 13.01
C GLN A 62 11.25 5.05 14.02
N SER A 63 11.15 3.77 13.63
CA SER A 63 11.44 2.63 14.53
C SER A 63 12.79 1.97 14.27
#